data_AF-J9C539-F1
#
_entry.id   AF-J9C539-F1
#
_cell.length_a   1.000
_cell.length_b   1.000
_cell.length_c   1.000
_cell.angle_alpha   90.00
_cell.angle_beta   90.00
_cell.angle_gamma   90.00
#
_symmetry.space_group_name_H-M   'P 1'
#
loop_
_entity.id
_entity.type
_entity.pdbx_description
1 polymer ?
#
loop_
_entity_poly.entity_id
_entity_poly.type
_entity_poly.pdbx_seq_one_letter_code
_entity_poly.pdbx_strand_id
1 'polypeptide(L)' 'MAVKYNRILLKVSGEALAGEKGTGFSDTTMHGICEGIRDA' A
#
# COMPACT_ATOMS: atom_id res chain seq x y z
N MET A 1 -15.26 9.43 -12.44
CA MET A 1 -15.72 8.46 -11.42
C MET A 1 -16.20 9.25 -10.22
N ALA A 2 -17.39 8.96 -9.70
CA ALA A 2 -17.82 9.53 -8.43
C ALA A 2 -17.05 8.83 -7.30
N VAL A 3 -16.26 9.58 -6.54
CA VAL A 3 -15.51 9.04 -5.40
C VAL A 3 -16.51 8.70 -4.28
N LYS A 4 -16.49 7.45 -3.82
CA LYS A 4 -17.42 6.95 -2.78
C LYS A 4 -17.12 7.54 -1.40
N TYR A 5 -15.85 7.85 -1.13
CA TYR A 5 -15.38 8.35 0.17
C TYR A 5 -14.52 9.60 -0.03
N ASN A 6 -14.84 10.67 0.71
CA ASN A 6 -14.07 11.93 0.68
C ASN A 6 -12.80 11.86 1.55
N ARG A 7 -12.75 10.95 2.52
CA ARG A 7 -11.61 10.73 3.41
C ARG A 7 -11.57 9.28 3.87
N ILE A 8 -10.40 8.67 3.83
CA ILE A 8 -10.16 7.32 4.30
C ILE A 8 -8.93 7.28 5.20
N LEU A 9 -8.87 6.27 6.06
CA LEU A 9 -7.67 5.88 6.78
C LEU A 9 -7.33 4.45 6.34
N LEU A 10 -6.30 4.31 5.52
CA LEU A 10 -5.86 3.00 5.03
C LEU A 10 -4.82 2.42 5.97
N LYS A 11 -5.19 1.38 6.72
CA LYS A 11 -4.24 0.62 7.53
C LYS A 11 -3.58 -0.45 6.69
N VAL A 12 -2.25 -0.44 6.65
CA VAL A 12 -1.42 -1.47 6.01
C VAL A 12 -0.72 -2.28 7.10
N SER A 13 -0.62 -3.61 6.92
CA SER A 13 0.11 -4.47 7.87
C SER A 13 1.61 -4.48 7.57
N GLY A 14 2.43 -4.87 8.56
CA GLY A 14 3.89 -4.95 8.35
C GLY A 14 4.27 -6.04 7.34
N GLU A 15 3.53 -7.14 7.33
CA GLU A 15 3.71 -8.26 6.41
C GLU A 15 3.47 -7.84 4.95
N ALA A 16 2.52 -6.93 4.71
CA ALA A 16 2.27 -6.39 3.38
C ALA A 16 3.45 -5.57 2.84
N LEU A 17 4.29 -5.01 3.72
CA LEU A 17 5.49 -4.27 3.31
C LEU A 17 6.70 -5.21 3.05
N ALA A 18 6.67 -6.41 3.62
CA ALA A 18 7.71 -7.41 3.41
C ALA A 18 7.62 -8.10 2.04
N GLY A 19 6.40 -8.17 1.48
CA GLY A 19 6.15 -8.87 0.22
C GLY A 19 6.56 -10.35 0.29
N GLU A 20 7.06 -10.89 -0.83
CA GLU A 20 7.47 -12.29 -0.94
C GLU A 20 8.67 -12.66 -0.05
N LYS A 21 9.43 -11.67 0.43
CA LYS A 21 10.56 -11.87 1.34
C LYS A 21 10.11 -12.42 2.71
N GLY A 22 8.85 -12.21 3.07
CA GLY A 22 8.24 -12.69 4.32
C GLY A 22 8.72 -12.00 5.60
N THR A 23 9.82 -11.24 5.55
CA THR A 23 10.35 -10.46 6.68
C THR A 23 11.01 -9.16 6.22
N GLY A 24 11.06 -8.16 7.12
CA GLY A 24 11.66 -6.85 6.83
C GLY A 24 10.86 -6.04 5.82
N PHE A 25 11.54 -5.19 5.06
CA PHE A 25 10.94 -4.38 4.00
C PHE A 25 11.39 -4.85 2.62
N SER A 26 10.46 -4.81 1.67
CA SER A 26 10.70 -5.01 0.25
C SER A 26 10.48 -3.68 -0.47
N ASP A 27 11.55 -3.10 -1.01
CA ASP A 27 11.47 -1.81 -1.71
C ASP A 27 10.52 -1.84 -2.91
N THR A 28 10.49 -2.96 -3.65
CA THR A 28 9.59 -3.13 -4.79
C THR A 28 8.13 -3.18 -4.35
N THR A 29 7.83 -3.91 -3.26
CA THR A 29 6.47 -4.01 -2.71
C THR A 29 6.01 -2.68 -2.15
N MET A 30 6.86 -1.98 -1.40
CA MET A 30 6.54 -0.64 -0.87
C MET A 30 6.31 0.35 -2.01
N HIS A 31 7.15 0.34 -3.06
CA HIS A 31 6.98 1.23 -4.20
C HIS A 31 5.63 0.99 -4.87
N GLY A 32 5.26 -0.26 -5.15
CA GLY A 32 3.97 -0.60 -5.75
C GLY A 32 2.77 -0.16 -4.90
N ILE A 33 2.85 -0.30 -3.57
CA ILE A 33 1.79 0.18 -2.66
C ILE A 33 1.68 1.71 -2.73
N CYS A 34 2.81 2.43 -2.70
CA CYS A 34 2.82 3.89 -2.78
C CYS A 34 2.28 4.41 -4.12
N GLU A 35 2.63 3.77 -5.23
CA GLU A 35 2.09 4.13 -6.55
C GLU A 35 0.57 3.90 -6.62
N GLY A 36 0.10 2.75 -6.12
CA GLY A 36 -1.33 2.45 -6.07
C GLY A 36 -2.13 3.44 -5.21
N ILE A 37 -1.55 3.93 -4.10
CA ILE A 37 -2.19 4.95 -3.24
C ILE A 37 -2.18 6.32 -3.91
N ARG A 38 -1.13 6.67 -4.66
CA ARG A 38 -1.01 7.95 -5.37
C ARG A 38 -2.05 8.07 -6.49
N ASP A 39 -2.34 6.96 -7.18
CA ASP A 39 -3.19 6.94 -8.37
C ASP A 39 -4.70 6.78 -8.04
N ALA A 40 -5.03 6.51 -6.76
CA ALA A 40 -6.40 6.29 -6.27
C ALA A 40 -7.13 7.58 -5.83
#